data_AF-A0A1B6MQT3-F1
#
_entry.id   AF-A0A1B6MQT3-F1
#
_cell.length_a   1.000
_cell.length_b   1.000
_cell.length_c   1.000
_cell.angle_alpha   90.00
_cell.angle_beta   90.00
_cell.angle_gamma   90.00
#
_symmetry.space_group_name_H-M   'P 1'
#
loop_
_entity.id
_entity.type
_entity.pdbx_description
1 polymer ?
#
loop_
_entity_poly.entity_id
_entity_poly.type
_entity_poly.pdbx_seq_one_letter_code
_entity_poly.pdbx_strand_id
1 'polypeptide(L)'
;GNYRQCLGVEEPGQLFSTQHCIVEAQGILPPQIAEYLHPATDLPFRIDNVIFSVCVPSTCSEKDVAEHMDRSLAEVNSSASSLVFCSSKDPMSFRTKDYIAALVFSLVALLLSVSAVSDLYGINNPVLSAFSLSNNFQSLMDTRKSDVEISCLNGLRVIFMVLVLTDHRFNINMLQMPSSAKELHKTLDSTLPGIGEFYKKVVDGFFLMSGTVLAFSFFRKNMKEKKFNLLRFYIDRYFRLTPLLACLILYYSTLLVHQCQGPVWMRIASGMEQPCCDL
;
A
#
# COMPACT_ATOMS: atom_id res chain seq x y z
N GLY A 1 23.64 -6.03 -3.03
CA GLY A 1 24.02 -6.87 -1.87
C GLY A 1 22.78 -7.50 -1.25
N ASN A 2 22.95 -8.61 -0.53
CA ASN A 2 21.83 -9.25 0.19
C ASN A 2 21.67 -8.60 1.58
N TYR A 3 20.46 -8.10 1.87
CA TYR A 3 20.12 -7.43 3.14
C TYR A 3 20.50 -8.25 4.38
N ARG A 4 20.16 -9.54 4.40
CA ARG A 4 20.43 -10.40 5.57
C ARG A 4 21.92 -10.67 5.76
N GLN A 5 22.68 -10.75 4.67
CA GLN A 5 24.12 -10.94 4.76
C GLN A 5 24.81 -9.68 5.30
N CYS A 6 24.37 -8.49 4.87
CA CYS A 6 24.91 -7.23 5.38
C CYS A 6 24.70 -7.09 6.90
N LEU A 7 23.48 -7.36 7.38
CA LEU A 7 23.16 -7.29 8.81
C LEU A 7 23.74 -8.44 9.65
N GLY A 8 24.18 -9.51 9.00
CA GLY A 8 24.83 -10.66 9.64
C GLY A 8 26.33 -10.50 9.82
N VAL A 9 26.92 -9.39 9.38
CA VAL A 9 28.34 -9.09 9.59
C VAL A 9 28.53 -8.73 11.07
N GLU A 10 29.13 -9.65 11.83
CA GLU A 10 29.56 -9.42 13.20
C GLU A 10 31.09 -9.23 13.20
N GLU A 11 31.55 -8.03 13.56
CA GLU A 11 32.97 -7.79 13.76
C GLU A 11 33.44 -8.48 15.05
N PRO A 12 34.60 -9.16 15.05
CA PRO A 12 35.21 -9.69 16.27
C PRO A 12 35.59 -8.53 17.21
N GLY A 13 34.68 -8.21 18.14
CA GLY A 13 34.79 -7.10 19.08
C GLY A 13 33.49 -6.32 19.32
N GLN A 14 32.44 -6.53 18.51
CA GLN A 14 31.18 -5.77 18.55
C GLN A 14 31.39 -4.24 18.54
N LEU A 15 32.48 -3.74 17.92
CA LEU A 15 32.81 -2.32 17.95
C LEU A 15 31.79 -1.47 17.16
N PHE A 16 31.18 -2.04 16.12
CA PHE A 16 30.10 -1.39 15.37
C PHE A 16 29.06 -2.41 14.85
N SER A 17 27.84 -1.93 14.63
CA SER A 17 26.80 -2.67 13.89
C SER A 17 26.73 -2.18 12.44
N THR A 18 26.11 -2.95 11.55
CA THR A 18 25.95 -2.59 10.14
C THR A 18 24.53 -2.15 9.82
N GLN A 19 24.38 -1.45 8.71
CA GLN A 19 23.12 -1.12 8.08
C GLN A 19 23.22 -1.27 6.57
N HIS A 20 22.08 -1.57 5.95
CA HIS A 20 21.98 -1.73 4.51
C HIS A 20 21.25 -0.53 3.92
N CYS A 21 21.91 0.16 3.00
CA CYS A 21 21.36 1.35 2.35
C CYS A 21 21.13 1.12 0.86
N ILE A 22 20.13 1.80 0.31
CA ILE A 22 19.94 1.91 -1.14
C ILE A 22 20.11 3.36 -1.58
N VAL A 23 20.76 3.53 -2.72
CA VAL A 23 21.04 4.83 -3.34
C VAL A 23 20.65 4.75 -4.81
N GLU A 24 19.89 5.73 -5.27
CA GLU A 24 19.51 5.87 -6.67
C GLU A 24 20.59 6.62 -7.44
N ALA A 25 21.06 6.05 -8.55
CA ALA A 25 22.11 6.61 -9.37
C ALA A 25 21.57 7.17 -10.69
N GLN A 26 21.72 8.47 -10.86
CA GLN A 26 21.22 9.21 -12.01
C GLN A 26 22.27 9.23 -13.12
N GLY A 27 21.81 9.12 -14.38
CA GLY A 27 22.68 9.25 -15.56
C GLY A 27 23.40 7.96 -16.02
N ILE A 28 23.15 6.82 -15.37
CA ILE A 28 23.75 5.52 -15.76
C ILE A 28 23.05 4.91 -16.98
N LEU A 29 21.72 5.00 -17.05
CA LEU A 29 20.94 4.37 -18.10
C LEU A 29 20.97 5.23 -19.37
N PRO A 30 21.28 4.64 -20.55
CA PRO A 30 21.11 5.33 -21.82
C PRO A 30 19.66 5.82 -21.98
N PRO A 31 19.43 6.99 -22.61
CA PRO A 31 18.11 7.58 -22.73
C PRO A 31 17.11 6.66 -23.44
N GLN A 32 17.57 5.84 -24.38
CA GLN A 32 16.69 4.87 -25.05
C GLN A 32 16.15 3.81 -24.07
N ILE A 33 16.97 3.31 -23.14
CA ILE A 33 16.55 2.29 -22.17
C ILE A 33 15.70 2.95 -21.06
N ALA A 34 16.05 4.16 -20.65
CA ALA A 34 15.24 4.95 -19.72
C ALA A 34 13.83 5.18 -20.28
N GLU A 35 13.70 5.45 -21.58
CA GLU A 35 12.40 5.62 -22.27
C GLU A 35 11.57 4.33 -22.32
N TYR A 36 12.20 3.16 -22.44
CA TYR A 36 11.51 1.85 -22.32
C TYR A 36 11.10 1.50 -20.89
N LEU A 37 11.79 2.03 -19.88
CA LEU A 37 11.44 1.91 -18.45
C LEU A 37 10.40 2.94 -18.02
N HIS A 38 10.24 4.02 -18.80
CA HIS A 38 9.32 5.13 -18.58
C HIS A 38 7.81 4.81 -18.58
N PRO A 39 7.26 3.76 -19.25
CA PRO A 39 5.83 3.51 -19.26
C PRO A 39 5.41 2.71 -18.02
N ALA A 40 5.49 3.35 -16.86
CA ALA A 40 4.80 2.91 -15.64
C ALA A 40 4.24 4.15 -14.93
N THR A 41 3.15 4.68 -15.50
CA THR A 41 2.23 5.64 -14.90
C THR A 41 1.95 5.37 -13.40
N ASP A 42 2.05 6.42 -12.58
CA ASP A 42 1.57 6.58 -11.18
C ASP A 42 1.80 5.43 -10.18
N LEU A 43 2.78 4.56 -10.42
CA LEU A 43 3.23 3.63 -9.39
C LEU A 43 4.26 4.34 -8.48
N PRO A 44 4.15 4.24 -7.14
CA PRO A 44 5.13 4.80 -6.20
C PRO A 44 6.51 4.11 -6.26
N PHE A 45 6.75 3.30 -7.30
CA PHE A 45 7.87 2.40 -7.49
C PHE A 45 8.63 2.72 -8.77
N ARG A 46 8.68 4.00 -9.14
CA ARG A 46 9.38 4.48 -10.34
C ARG A 46 10.85 4.02 -10.31
N ILE A 47 11.29 3.30 -11.35
CA ILE A 47 12.70 2.92 -11.55
C ILE A 47 13.18 3.66 -12.81
N ASP A 48 13.34 4.98 -12.69
CA ASP A 48 13.95 5.77 -13.77
C ASP A 48 15.48 5.55 -13.80
N ASN A 49 16.03 5.10 -12.68
CA ASN A 49 17.45 5.08 -12.40
C ASN A 49 17.87 3.75 -11.76
N VAL A 50 19.17 3.42 -11.90
CA VAL A 50 19.75 2.22 -11.30
C VAL A 50 19.86 2.43 -9.79
N ILE A 51 19.42 1.44 -9.01
CA ILE A 51 19.50 1.50 -7.55
C ILE A 51 20.65 0.61 -7.10
N PHE A 52 21.64 1.24 -6.47
CA PHE A 52 22.72 0.52 -5.80
C PHE A 52 22.33 0.20 -4.37
N SER A 53 22.86 -0.92 -3.89
CA SER A 53 22.71 -1.36 -2.52
C SER A 53 24.09 -1.51 -1.90
N VAL A 54 24.31 -0.80 -0.79
CA VAL A 54 25.59 -0.73 -0.10
C VAL A 54 25.44 -1.12 1.36
N CYS A 55 26.41 -1.88 1.87
CA CYS A 55 26.50 -2.24 3.27
C CYS A 55 27.53 -1.33 3.94
N VAL A 56 27.11 -0.60 4.97
CA VAL A 56 27.94 0.36 5.70
C VAL A 56 27.77 0.20 7.21
N PRO A 57 28.71 0.71 8.03
CA PRO A 57 28.50 0.81 9.48
C PRO A 57 27.25 1.63 9.81
N SER A 58 26.57 1.28 10.90
CA SER A 58 25.38 1.98 11.42
C SER A 58 25.69 3.40 11.90
N THR A 59 26.97 3.71 12.12
CA THR A 59 27.45 5.06 12.47
C THR A 59 27.44 6.03 11.29
N CYS A 60 27.38 5.54 10.05
CA CYS A 60 27.30 6.40 8.87
C CYS A 60 25.89 7.01 8.75
N SER A 61 25.80 8.32 8.53
CA SER A 61 24.53 8.95 8.21
C SER A 61 24.14 8.73 6.74
N GLU A 62 22.86 8.89 6.42
CA GLU A 62 22.36 8.84 5.04
C GLU A 62 23.10 9.83 4.12
N LYS A 63 23.53 10.98 4.65
CA LYS A 63 24.32 11.99 3.93
C LYS A 63 25.73 11.48 3.61
N ASP A 64 26.39 10.83 4.56
CA ASP A 64 27.72 10.27 4.34
C ASP A 64 27.69 9.20 3.24
N VAL A 65 26.62 8.39 3.23
CA VAL A 65 26.39 7.38 2.20
C VAL A 65 26.13 8.03 0.84
N ALA A 66 25.31 9.09 0.79
CA ALA A 66 25.05 9.84 -0.44
C ALA A 66 26.34 10.44 -1.02
N GLU A 67 27.13 11.13 -0.20
CA GLU A 67 28.40 11.73 -0.64
C GLU A 67 29.43 10.70 -1.09
N HIS A 68 29.52 9.57 -0.39
CA HIS A 68 30.42 8.48 -0.78
C HIS A 68 30.02 7.91 -2.13
N MET A 69 28.73 7.62 -2.33
CA MET A 69 28.24 7.10 -3.60
C MET A 69 28.37 8.11 -4.74
N ASP A 70 28.14 9.40 -4.48
CA ASP A 70 28.27 10.44 -5.50
C ASP A 70 29.70 10.50 -6.04
N ARG A 71 30.71 10.44 -5.15
CA ARG A 71 32.12 10.39 -5.57
C ARG A 71 32.46 9.14 -6.38
N SER A 72 31.94 7.98 -5.99
CA SER A 72 32.15 6.74 -6.74
C SER A 72 31.45 6.75 -8.10
N LEU A 73 30.27 7.36 -8.20
CA LEU A 73 29.51 7.45 -9.44
C LEU A 73 30.06 8.52 -10.39
N ALA A 74 30.72 9.55 -9.85
CA ALA A 74 31.38 10.57 -10.65
C ALA A 74 32.45 9.99 -11.59
N GLU A 75 33.09 8.86 -11.22
CA GLU A 75 34.05 8.15 -12.08
C GLU A 75 33.43 7.64 -13.39
N VAL A 76 32.12 7.41 -13.40
CA VAL A 76 31.34 6.95 -14.58
C VAL A 76 30.42 8.05 -15.12
N ASN A 77 30.72 9.33 -14.85
CA ASN A 77 29.91 10.49 -15.24
C ASN A 77 28.45 10.40 -14.79
N SER A 78 28.21 9.82 -13.62
CA SER A 78 26.88 9.68 -13.00
C SER A 78 26.88 10.33 -11.62
N SER A 79 25.69 10.59 -11.07
CA SER A 79 25.53 11.21 -9.74
C SER A 79 24.63 10.39 -8.83
N ALA A 80 24.86 10.49 -7.52
CA ALA A 80 23.96 9.90 -6.54
C ALA A 80 22.79 10.84 -6.24
N SER A 81 21.60 10.27 -6.10
CA SER A 81 20.45 10.97 -5.54
C SER A 81 20.71 11.30 -4.07
N SER A 82 20.26 12.48 -3.64
CA SER A 82 20.28 12.87 -2.23
C SER A 82 19.32 12.04 -1.36
N LEU A 83 18.38 11.33 -1.98
CA LEU A 83 17.41 10.50 -1.30
C LEU A 83 17.97 9.08 -1.09
N VAL A 84 18.49 8.84 0.11
CA VAL A 84 19.05 7.56 0.55
C VAL A 84 18.13 6.94 1.58
N PHE A 85 17.90 5.62 1.48
CA PHE A 85 17.14 4.88 2.48
C PHE A 85 18.00 3.79 3.10
N CYS A 86 18.16 3.83 4.42
CA CYS A 86 18.99 2.90 5.17
C CYS A 86 18.17 2.12 6.19
N SER A 87 18.42 0.81 6.30
CA SER A 87 17.78 -0.05 7.28
C SER A 87 18.82 -0.88 8.04
N SER A 88 18.79 -0.78 9.36
CA SER A 88 19.64 -1.53 10.29
C SER A 88 18.87 -2.73 10.88
N LYS A 89 19.53 -3.46 11.78
CA LYS A 89 18.94 -4.55 12.57
C LYS A 89 17.96 -4.02 13.63
N ASP A 90 18.21 -2.81 14.13
CA ASP A 90 17.38 -2.19 15.15
C ASP A 90 16.10 -1.63 14.54
N PRO A 91 14.93 -1.88 15.16
CA PRO A 91 13.67 -1.36 14.64
C PRO A 91 13.62 0.16 14.75
N MET A 92 12.93 0.79 13.81
CA MET A 92 12.66 2.22 13.86
C MET A 92 11.89 2.56 15.15
N SER A 93 12.33 3.60 15.85
CA SER A 93 11.63 4.09 17.04
C SER A 93 10.26 4.65 16.67
N PHE A 94 9.25 4.41 17.51
CA PHE A 94 7.92 4.98 17.33
C PHE A 94 7.96 6.51 17.45
N ARG A 95 7.38 7.18 16.45
CA ARG A 95 7.19 8.63 16.42
C ARG A 95 5.88 9.00 17.12
N THR A 96 5.70 10.26 17.48
CA THR A 96 4.47 10.74 18.15
C THR A 96 3.20 10.36 17.39
N LYS A 97 3.21 10.46 16.06
CA LYS A 97 2.08 10.06 15.21
C LYS A 97 1.77 8.56 15.25
N ASP A 98 2.78 7.72 15.45
CA ASP A 98 2.63 6.27 15.53
C ASP A 98 1.92 5.89 16.84
N TYR A 99 2.22 6.59 17.94
CA TYR A 99 1.49 6.44 19.21
C TYR A 99 0.03 6.88 19.10
N ILE A 100 -0.25 7.99 18.41
CA ILE A 100 -1.63 8.45 18.18
C ILE A 100 -2.41 7.41 17.37
N ALA A 101 -1.82 6.89 16.29
CA ALA A 101 -2.44 5.85 15.49
C ALA A 101 -2.70 4.58 16.30
N ALA A 102 -1.71 4.12 17.07
CA ALA A 102 -1.85 2.96 17.96
C ALA A 102 -2.98 3.16 18.98
N LEU A 103 -3.12 4.36 19.56
CA LEU A 103 -4.22 4.70 20.45
C LEU A 103 -5.57 4.56 19.74
N VAL A 104 -5.74 5.13 18.55
CA VAL A 104 -6.99 5.04 17.78
C VAL A 104 -7.35 3.59 17.48
N PHE A 105 -6.40 2.79 16.97
CA PHE A 105 -6.65 1.37 16.71
C PHE A 105 -6.95 0.56 17.97
N SER A 106 -6.29 0.89 19.09
CA SER A 106 -6.56 0.25 20.38
C SER A 106 -7.97 0.55 20.90
N LEU A 107 -8.47 1.78 20.70
CA LEU A 107 -9.83 2.17 21.06
C LEU A 107 -10.87 1.44 20.21
N VAL A 108 -10.62 1.30 18.90
CA VAL A 108 -11.49 0.51 18.02
C VAL A 108 -11.50 -0.97 18.44
N ALA A 109 -10.32 -1.55 18.72
CA ALA A 109 -10.21 -2.92 19.20
C ALA A 109 -10.94 -3.12 20.55
N LEU A 110 -10.85 -2.13 21.46
CA LEU A 110 -11.57 -2.14 22.71
C LEU A 110 -13.10 -2.13 22.46
N LEU A 111 -13.61 -1.26 21.60
CA LEU A 111 -15.04 -1.23 21.26
C LEU A 111 -15.53 -2.57 20.69
N LEU A 112 -14.74 -3.19 19.80
CA LEU A 112 -15.05 -4.53 19.27
C LEU A 112 -15.06 -5.59 20.37
N SER A 113 -14.10 -5.54 21.30
CA SER A 113 -14.04 -6.48 22.43
C SER A 113 -15.22 -6.32 23.40
N VAL A 114 -15.59 -5.07 23.73
CA VAL A 114 -16.74 -4.77 24.61
C VAL A 114 -18.04 -5.19 23.94
N SER A 115 -18.17 -4.97 22.62
CA SER A 115 -19.30 -5.44 21.84
C SER A 115 -19.41 -6.97 21.87
N ALA A 116 -18.31 -7.68 21.62
CA ALA A 116 -18.28 -9.14 21.67
C ALA A 116 -18.66 -9.69 23.06
N VAL A 117 -18.19 -9.07 24.14
CA VAL A 117 -18.59 -9.43 25.51
C VAL A 117 -20.07 -9.15 25.76
N SER A 118 -20.58 -8.01 25.28
CA SER A 118 -22.00 -7.64 25.43
C SER A 118 -22.93 -8.62 24.71
N ASP A 119 -22.51 -9.12 23.54
CA ASP A 119 -23.23 -10.17 22.81
C ASP A 119 -23.32 -11.47 23.61
N LEU A 120 -22.24 -11.87 24.30
CA LEU A 120 -22.22 -13.09 25.14
C LEU A 120 -23.16 -12.97 26.35
N TYR A 121 -23.26 -11.78 26.94
CA TYR A 121 -24.14 -11.52 28.10
C TYR A 121 -25.57 -11.11 27.70
N GLY A 122 -25.89 -11.02 26.40
CA GLY A 122 -27.21 -10.64 25.91
C GLY A 122 -27.60 -9.18 26.22
N ILE A 123 -26.61 -8.29 26.36
CA ILE A 123 -26.85 -6.87 26.66
C ILE A 123 -27.25 -6.13 25.38
N ASN A 124 -28.52 -5.73 25.31
CA ASN A 124 -29.05 -5.00 24.15
C ASN A 124 -28.76 -3.50 24.24
N ASN A 125 -27.65 -3.06 23.65
CA ASN A 125 -27.35 -1.65 23.45
C ASN A 125 -27.20 -1.37 21.94
N PRO A 126 -27.94 -0.39 21.37
CA PRO A 126 -27.92 -0.12 19.94
C PRO A 126 -26.54 0.31 19.41
N VAL A 127 -25.74 1.00 20.24
CA VAL A 127 -24.38 1.42 19.87
C VAL A 127 -23.44 0.22 19.83
N LEU A 128 -23.46 -0.63 20.85
CA LEU A 128 -22.60 -1.83 20.91
C LEU A 128 -23.00 -2.86 19.86
N SER A 129 -24.29 -2.99 19.55
CA SER A 129 -24.79 -3.88 18.49
C SER A 129 -24.27 -3.47 17.10
N ALA A 130 -24.05 -2.17 16.86
CA ALA A 130 -23.45 -1.70 15.61
C ALA A 130 -22.00 -2.22 15.41
N PHE A 131 -21.27 -2.49 16.51
CA PHE A 131 -19.92 -3.05 16.49
C PHE A 131 -19.87 -4.57 16.65
N SER A 132 -21.02 -5.24 16.75
CA SER A 132 -21.10 -6.69 16.94
C SER A 132 -20.54 -7.41 15.72
N LEU A 133 -19.40 -8.08 15.89
CA LEU A 133 -18.78 -8.89 14.84
C LEU A 133 -19.72 -10.00 14.38
N SER A 134 -20.42 -10.65 15.32
CA SER A 134 -21.32 -11.77 15.00
C SER A 134 -22.50 -11.30 14.14
N ASN A 135 -23.21 -10.24 14.56
CA ASN A 135 -24.37 -9.73 13.83
C ASN A 135 -23.97 -9.18 12.45
N ASN A 136 -22.89 -8.40 12.39
CA ASN A 136 -22.38 -7.88 11.13
C ASN A 136 -21.91 -9.02 10.21
N PHE A 137 -21.23 -10.04 10.73
CA PHE A 137 -20.79 -11.19 9.93
C PHE A 137 -21.95 -12.04 9.42
N GLN A 138 -22.97 -12.30 10.24
CA GLN A 138 -24.19 -12.97 9.80
C GLN A 138 -24.91 -12.16 8.72
N SER A 139 -24.98 -10.84 8.87
CA SER A 139 -25.55 -9.96 7.84
C SER A 139 -24.71 -9.93 6.55
N LEU A 140 -23.39 -10.12 6.63
CA LEU A 140 -22.51 -10.18 5.46
C LEU A 140 -22.60 -11.54 4.75
N MET A 141 -22.79 -12.63 5.50
CA MET A 141 -23.00 -13.98 4.97
C MET A 141 -24.46 -14.24 4.55
N ASP A 142 -25.34 -13.27 4.76
CA ASP A 142 -26.73 -13.36 4.31
C ASP A 142 -26.80 -13.27 2.79
N THR A 143 -27.09 -14.40 2.15
CA THR A 143 -27.26 -14.49 0.69
C THR A 143 -28.71 -14.35 0.24
N ARG A 144 -29.63 -13.90 1.11
CA ARG A 144 -31.03 -13.68 0.74
C ARG A 144 -31.10 -12.65 -0.39
N LYS A 145 -31.77 -13.04 -1.49
CA LYS A 145 -31.92 -12.18 -2.67
C LYS A 145 -32.91 -11.06 -2.35
N SER A 146 -32.47 -9.82 -2.52
CA SER A 146 -33.37 -8.68 -2.59
C SER A 146 -34.04 -8.64 -3.96
N ASP A 147 -35.36 -8.43 -4.00
CA ASP A 147 -36.11 -8.23 -5.26
C ASP A 147 -35.56 -7.07 -6.11
N VAL A 148 -34.74 -6.19 -5.51
CA VAL A 148 -34.17 -5.00 -6.16
C VAL A 148 -32.88 -5.32 -6.92
N GLU A 149 -32.21 -6.44 -6.66
CA GLU A 149 -30.89 -6.75 -7.22
C GLU A 149 -30.93 -7.54 -8.54
N ILE A 150 -29.95 -7.30 -9.41
CA ILE A 150 -29.72 -8.08 -10.63
C ILE A 150 -28.67 -9.15 -10.33
N SER A 151 -29.07 -10.41 -10.26
CA SER A 151 -28.18 -11.51 -9.85
C SER A 151 -26.95 -11.70 -10.76
N CYS A 152 -27.05 -11.45 -12.07
CA CYS A 152 -25.90 -11.58 -12.97
C CYS A 152 -24.81 -10.51 -12.73
N LEU A 153 -25.20 -9.30 -12.33
CA LEU A 153 -24.25 -8.23 -11.99
C LEU A 153 -23.49 -8.54 -10.71
N ASN A 154 -24.12 -9.24 -9.75
CA ASN A 154 -23.44 -9.69 -8.55
C ASN A 154 -22.33 -10.71 -8.89
N GLY A 155 -22.57 -11.64 -9.82
CA GLY A 155 -21.54 -12.56 -10.31
C GLY A 155 -20.36 -11.83 -10.99
N LEU A 156 -20.67 -10.87 -11.85
CA LEU A 156 -19.66 -10.06 -12.53
C LEU A 156 -18.82 -9.23 -11.54
N ARG A 157 -19.45 -8.70 -10.48
CA ARG A 157 -18.74 -8.00 -9.39
C ARG A 157 -17.72 -8.88 -8.71
N VAL A 158 -18.06 -10.14 -8.42
CA VAL A 158 -17.12 -11.09 -7.81
C VAL A 158 -15.92 -11.33 -8.72
N ILE A 159 -16.15 -11.52 -10.03
CA ILE A 159 -15.06 -11.70 -11.01
C ILE A 159 -14.13 -10.49 -11.00
N PHE A 160 -14.66 -9.27 -11.11
CA PHE A 160 -13.82 -8.07 -11.06
C PHE A 160 -13.08 -7.91 -9.73
N MET A 161 -13.71 -8.24 -8.59
CA MET A 161 -13.03 -8.23 -7.28
C MET A 161 -11.84 -9.19 -7.25
N VAL A 162 -11.99 -10.41 -7.76
CA VAL A 162 -10.90 -11.39 -7.84
C VAL A 162 -9.78 -10.89 -8.74
N LEU A 163 -10.11 -10.26 -9.88
CA LEU A 163 -9.12 -9.70 -10.78
C LEU A 163 -8.35 -8.53 -10.14
N VAL A 164 -9.02 -7.64 -9.39
CA VAL A 164 -8.37 -6.55 -8.63
C VAL A 164 -7.48 -7.09 -7.50
N LEU A 165 -7.90 -8.14 -6.79
CA LEU A 165 -7.05 -8.78 -5.79
C LEU A 165 -5.80 -9.42 -6.43
N THR A 166 -5.97 -10.00 -7.60
CA THR A 166 -4.86 -10.57 -8.37
C THR A 166 -3.91 -9.49 -8.84
N ASP A 167 -4.43 -8.34 -9.29
CA ASP A 167 -3.65 -7.14 -9.60
C ASP A 167 -2.80 -6.68 -8.41
N HIS A 168 -3.38 -6.49 -7.22
CA HIS A 168 -2.60 -6.08 -6.05
C HIS A 168 -1.50 -7.09 -5.70
N ARG A 169 -1.79 -8.40 -5.76
CA ARG A 169 -0.79 -9.45 -5.58
C ARG A 169 0.31 -9.37 -6.63
N PHE A 170 -0.06 -9.17 -7.90
CA PHE A 170 0.86 -9.04 -9.01
C PHE A 170 1.78 -7.83 -8.81
N ASN A 171 1.22 -6.65 -8.52
CA ASN A 171 1.98 -5.43 -8.26
C ASN A 171 2.96 -5.59 -7.10
N ILE A 172 2.52 -6.17 -5.97
CA ILE A 172 3.40 -6.42 -4.81
C ILE A 172 4.56 -7.34 -5.18
N ASN A 173 4.31 -8.40 -5.98
CA ASN A 173 5.38 -9.28 -6.43
C ASN A 173 6.34 -8.60 -7.41
N MET A 174 5.83 -7.68 -8.25
CA MET A 174 6.66 -6.87 -9.15
C MET A 174 7.53 -5.84 -8.42
N LEU A 175 7.30 -5.60 -7.12
CA LEU A 175 8.20 -4.79 -6.28
C LEU A 175 9.55 -5.44 -6.02
N GLN A 176 9.70 -6.72 -6.38
CA GLN A 176 10.99 -7.39 -6.36
C GLN A 176 11.87 -6.80 -7.46
N MET A 177 12.83 -5.97 -7.05
CA MET A 177 13.86 -5.45 -7.94
C MET A 177 14.61 -6.63 -8.59
N PRO A 178 14.75 -6.66 -9.92
CA PRO A 178 15.51 -7.70 -10.59
C PRO A 178 16.95 -7.68 -10.08
N SER A 179 17.49 -8.87 -9.78
CA SER A 179 18.81 -8.98 -9.14
C SER A 179 19.96 -8.75 -10.12
N SER A 180 19.67 -8.73 -11.43
CA SER A 180 20.63 -8.48 -12.50
C SER A 180 19.99 -7.83 -13.72
N ALA A 181 20.81 -7.15 -14.54
CA ALA A 181 20.38 -6.58 -15.82
C ALA A 181 19.81 -7.65 -16.78
N LYS A 182 20.30 -8.89 -16.71
CA LYS A 182 19.79 -10.02 -17.51
C LYS A 182 18.37 -10.41 -17.09
N GLU A 183 18.09 -10.43 -15.79
CA GLU A 183 16.74 -10.69 -15.28
C GLU A 183 15.78 -9.54 -15.60
N LEU A 184 16.26 -8.30 -15.55
CA LEU A 184 15.49 -7.14 -15.98
C LEU A 184 15.11 -7.26 -17.45
N HIS A 185 16.08 -7.50 -18.34
CA HIS A 185 15.82 -7.63 -19.78
C HIS A 185 14.86 -8.79 -20.09
N LYS A 186 15.04 -9.95 -19.44
CA LYS A 186 14.12 -11.09 -19.58
C LYS A 186 12.71 -10.75 -19.12
N THR A 187 12.57 -9.97 -18.05
CA THR A 187 11.27 -9.53 -17.52
C THR A 187 10.60 -8.54 -18.47
N LEU A 188 11.35 -7.58 -19.01
CA LEU A 188 10.84 -6.60 -19.97
C LEU A 188 10.41 -7.23 -21.30
N ASP A 189 11.16 -8.21 -21.80
CA ASP A 189 10.81 -8.95 -23.03
C ASP A 189 9.70 -10.00 -22.83
N SER A 190 9.25 -10.21 -21.58
CA SER A 190 8.21 -11.20 -21.29
C SER A 190 6.80 -10.61 -21.45
N THR A 191 5.77 -11.43 -21.27
CA THR A 191 4.37 -10.98 -21.27
C THR A 191 3.96 -10.23 -20.00
N LEU A 192 4.82 -10.18 -18.97
CA LEU A 192 4.52 -9.57 -17.67
C LEU A 192 4.10 -8.09 -17.76
N PRO A 193 4.80 -7.21 -18.51
CA PRO A 193 4.38 -5.81 -18.65
C PRO A 193 2.99 -5.68 -19.27
N GLY A 194 2.69 -6.50 -20.29
CA GLY A 194 1.36 -6.52 -20.92
C GLY A 194 0.24 -6.99 -19.97
N ILE A 195 0.55 -7.92 -19.06
CA ILE A 195 -0.36 -8.36 -17.99
C ILE A 195 -0.61 -7.22 -16.99
N GLY A 196 0.43 -6.45 -16.62
CA GLY A 196 0.29 -5.28 -15.75
C GLY A 196 -0.67 -4.22 -16.34
N GLU A 197 -0.51 -3.90 -17.62
CA GLU A 197 -1.40 -2.96 -18.32
C GLU A 197 -2.85 -3.46 -18.43
N PHE A 198 -3.04 -4.77 -18.59
CA PHE A 198 -4.38 -5.37 -18.52
C PHE A 198 -5.02 -5.13 -17.16
N TYR A 199 -4.29 -5.40 -16.07
CA TYR A 199 -4.84 -5.26 -14.73
C TYR A 199 -5.15 -3.81 -14.34
N LYS A 200 -4.39 -2.82 -14.82
CA LYS A 200 -4.76 -1.40 -14.65
C LYS A 200 -6.17 -1.11 -15.19
N LYS A 201 -6.51 -1.65 -16.36
CA LYS A 201 -7.83 -1.50 -16.98
C LYS A 201 -8.93 -2.28 -16.25
N VAL A 202 -8.58 -3.34 -15.52
CA VAL A 202 -9.55 -4.10 -14.69
C VAL A 202 -10.10 -3.21 -13.59
N VAL A 203 -9.28 -2.34 -12.97
CA VAL A 203 -9.70 -1.43 -11.91
C VAL A 203 -10.78 -0.47 -12.41
N ASP A 204 -10.60 0.11 -13.61
CA ASP A 204 -11.61 0.96 -14.25
C ASP A 204 -12.92 0.19 -14.51
N GLY A 205 -12.81 -1.05 -14.98
CA GLY A 205 -13.95 -1.95 -15.14
C GLY A 205 -14.70 -2.21 -13.83
N PHE A 206 -13.99 -2.44 -12.73
CA PHE A 206 -14.58 -2.63 -11.41
C PHE A 206 -15.34 -1.38 -10.93
N PHE A 207 -14.77 -0.18 -11.12
CA PHE A 207 -15.44 1.07 -10.78
C PHE A 207 -16.68 1.32 -11.62
N LEU A 208 -16.59 1.09 -12.94
CA LEU A 208 -17.74 1.21 -13.85
C LEU A 208 -18.87 0.28 -13.41
N MET A 209 -18.57 -1.01 -13.17
CA MET A 209 -19.56 -2.00 -12.73
C MET A 209 -20.20 -1.64 -11.40
N SER A 210 -19.39 -1.19 -10.42
CA SER A 210 -19.89 -0.76 -9.11
C SER A 210 -20.81 0.46 -9.24
N GLY A 211 -20.46 1.42 -10.10
CA GLY A 211 -21.28 2.58 -10.43
C GLY A 211 -22.59 2.22 -11.11
N THR A 212 -22.56 1.33 -12.11
CA THR A 212 -23.76 0.88 -12.82
C THR A 212 -24.75 0.18 -11.90
N VAL A 213 -24.28 -0.72 -11.02
CA VAL A 213 -25.17 -1.39 -10.06
C VAL A 213 -25.75 -0.39 -9.07
N LEU A 214 -24.94 0.55 -8.56
CA LEU A 214 -25.43 1.59 -7.66
C LEU A 214 -26.52 2.43 -8.33
N ALA A 215 -26.30 2.87 -9.58
CA ALA A 215 -27.28 3.63 -10.34
C ALA A 215 -28.56 2.82 -10.58
N PHE A 216 -28.45 1.55 -10.98
CA PHE A 216 -29.60 0.69 -11.21
C PHE A 216 -30.42 0.46 -9.94
N SER A 217 -29.77 0.07 -8.83
CA SER A 217 -30.43 -0.12 -7.54
C SER A 217 -31.08 1.18 -7.04
N PHE A 218 -30.42 2.31 -7.27
CA PHE A 218 -30.93 3.64 -6.95
C PHE A 218 -32.20 3.96 -7.72
N PHE A 219 -32.20 3.84 -9.06
CA PHE A 219 -33.38 4.11 -9.87
C PHE A 219 -34.54 3.19 -9.49
N ARG A 220 -34.28 1.90 -9.28
CA ARG A 220 -35.32 0.93 -8.93
C ARG A 220 -35.95 1.18 -7.56
N LYS A 221 -35.18 1.67 -6.59
CA LYS A 221 -35.69 2.07 -5.26
C LYS A 221 -36.48 3.38 -5.32
N ASN A 222 -35.95 4.40 -6.01
CA ASN A 222 -36.57 5.72 -6.09
C ASN A 222 -37.74 5.83 -7.07
N MET A 223 -37.89 4.91 -8.03
CA MET A 223 -39.11 4.80 -8.85
C MET A 223 -40.36 4.54 -7.99
N LYS A 224 -40.20 4.02 -6.76
CA LYS A 224 -41.29 3.79 -5.80
C LYS A 224 -41.51 4.97 -4.84
N GLU A 225 -40.56 5.90 -4.69
CA GLU A 225 -40.64 7.02 -3.74
C GLU A 225 -40.74 8.37 -4.47
N LYS A 226 -41.73 9.21 -4.12
CA LYS A 226 -41.99 10.49 -4.81
C LYS A 226 -41.04 11.65 -4.46
N LYS A 227 -40.18 11.52 -3.43
CA LYS A 227 -39.32 12.62 -2.94
C LYS A 227 -37.90 12.14 -2.65
N PHE A 228 -37.04 12.21 -3.67
CA PHE A 228 -35.63 11.92 -3.51
C PHE A 228 -34.85 13.16 -3.04
N ASN A 229 -34.12 13.04 -1.93
CA ASN A 229 -33.22 14.09 -1.45
C ASN A 229 -31.76 13.72 -1.77
N LEU A 230 -31.23 14.34 -2.82
CA LEU A 230 -29.84 14.16 -3.28
C LEU A 230 -28.82 14.48 -2.18
N LEU A 231 -29.07 15.54 -1.40
CA LEU A 231 -28.14 16.00 -0.38
C LEU A 231 -28.00 14.97 0.74
N ARG A 232 -29.13 14.43 1.22
CA ARG A 232 -29.14 13.39 2.26
C ARG A 232 -28.41 12.13 1.81
N PHE A 233 -28.59 11.72 0.54
CA PHE A 233 -27.91 10.55 -0.01
C PHE A 233 -26.38 10.68 0.02
N TYR A 234 -25.84 11.83 -0.38
CA TYR A 234 -24.39 12.05 -0.34
C TYR A 234 -23.85 12.20 1.07
N ILE A 235 -24.61 12.82 1.99
CA ILE A 235 -24.25 12.92 3.40
C ILE A 235 -24.13 11.53 4.04
N ASP A 236 -25.15 10.68 3.86
CA ASP A 236 -25.15 9.31 4.40
C ASP A 236 -23.98 8.49 3.84
N ARG A 237 -23.67 8.67 2.54
CA ARG A 237 -22.53 8.02 1.89
C ARG A 237 -21.19 8.51 2.44
N TYR A 238 -21.05 9.81 2.67
CA TYR A 238 -19.83 10.39 3.21
C TYR A 238 -19.56 9.88 4.62
N PHE A 239 -20.54 9.96 5.53
CA PHE A 239 -20.38 9.45 6.90
C PHE A 239 -20.13 7.95 6.98
N ARG A 240 -20.59 7.16 6.00
CA ARG A 240 -20.33 5.71 5.95
C ARG A 240 -18.93 5.36 5.44
N LEU A 241 -18.41 6.07 4.44
CA LEU A 241 -17.13 5.74 3.78
C LEU A 241 -15.93 6.41 4.44
N THR A 242 -16.08 7.66 4.87
CA THR A 242 -14.98 8.47 5.42
C THR A 242 -14.29 7.85 6.64
N PRO A 243 -14.99 7.24 7.63
CA PRO A 243 -14.32 6.67 8.80
C PRO A 243 -13.35 5.55 8.44
N LEU A 244 -13.74 4.65 7.53
CA LEU A 244 -12.88 3.57 7.07
C LEU A 244 -11.68 4.11 6.30
N LEU A 245 -11.92 5.07 5.41
CA LEU A 245 -10.86 5.70 4.63
C LEU A 245 -9.86 6.45 5.53
N ALA A 246 -10.34 7.16 6.56
CA ALA A 246 -9.50 7.85 7.53
C ALA A 246 -8.61 6.88 8.31
N CYS A 247 -9.16 5.74 8.76
CA CYS A 247 -8.35 4.69 9.41
C CYS A 247 -7.29 4.11 8.47
N LEU A 248 -7.62 3.90 7.19
CA LEU A 248 -6.64 3.46 6.19
C LEU A 248 -5.53 4.49 6.01
N ILE A 249 -5.86 5.76 5.76
CA ILE A 249 -4.87 6.83 5.60
C ILE A 249 -3.97 6.95 6.84
N LEU A 250 -4.57 6.90 8.04
CA LEU A 250 -3.83 6.93 9.30
C LEU A 250 -2.84 5.76 9.38
N TYR A 251 -3.25 4.55 9.01
CA TYR A 251 -2.37 3.39 8.97
C TYR A 251 -1.24 3.52 7.94
N TYR A 252 -1.55 3.92 6.70
CA TYR A 252 -0.57 4.07 5.62
C TYR A 252 0.48 5.16 5.93
N SER A 253 0.11 6.21 6.65
CA SER A 253 0.99 7.34 7.00
C SER A 253 1.79 7.17 8.29
N THR A 254 1.50 6.15 9.10
CA THR A 254 2.13 5.95 10.42
C THR A 254 2.66 4.53 10.62
N LEU A 255 1.77 3.56 10.72
CA LEU A 255 2.12 2.18 11.13
C LEU A 255 2.73 1.35 10.00
N LEU A 256 2.46 1.68 8.73
CA LEU A 256 2.94 0.90 7.59
C LEU A 256 4.47 0.80 7.55
N VAL A 257 5.19 1.88 7.88
CA VAL A 257 6.66 1.89 7.86
C VAL A 257 7.27 0.82 8.78
N HIS A 258 6.57 0.45 9.85
CA HIS A 258 7.04 -0.49 10.87
C HIS A 258 6.76 -1.96 10.54
N GLN A 259 6.02 -2.27 9.47
CA GLN A 259 5.59 -3.65 9.18
C GLN A 259 6.67 -4.56 8.64
N CYS A 260 7.59 -3.99 7.87
CA CYS A 260 8.69 -4.72 7.26
C CYS A 260 9.98 -3.96 7.51
N GLN A 261 11.09 -4.69 7.45
CA GLN A 261 12.43 -4.10 7.53
C GLN A 261 13.10 -4.20 6.16
N GLY A 262 14.07 -3.31 5.93
CA GLY A 262 14.85 -3.26 4.71
C GLY A 262 14.72 -1.92 3.97
N PRO A 263 15.78 -1.49 3.28
CA PRO A 263 15.83 -0.17 2.67
C PRO A 263 14.81 0.01 1.52
N VAL A 264 14.49 -1.08 0.81
CA VAL A 264 13.44 -1.06 -0.22
C VAL A 264 12.07 -0.78 0.40
N TRP A 265 11.73 -1.43 1.52
CA TRP A 265 10.47 -1.17 2.21
C TRP A 265 10.40 0.27 2.73
N MET A 266 11.50 0.78 3.29
CA MET A 266 11.55 2.16 3.77
C MET A 266 11.30 3.17 2.67
N ARG A 267 11.85 2.96 1.46
CA ARG A 267 11.53 3.77 0.28
C ARG A 267 10.03 3.75 -0.04
N ILE A 268 9.44 2.56 -0.05
CA ILE A 268 8.03 2.34 -0.40
C ILE A 268 7.10 3.00 0.63
N ALA A 269 7.31 2.71 1.91
CA ALA A 269 6.51 3.24 3.00
C ALA A 269 6.67 4.77 3.09
N SER A 270 7.88 5.30 2.91
CA SER A 270 8.11 6.75 2.86
C SER A 270 7.40 7.41 1.68
N GLY A 271 7.37 6.75 0.51
CA GLY A 271 6.63 7.24 -0.65
C GLY A 271 5.11 7.25 -0.44
N MET A 272 4.56 6.38 0.40
CA MET A 272 3.15 6.42 0.81
C MET A 272 2.89 7.44 1.93
N GLU A 273 3.89 7.70 2.77
CA GLU A 273 3.82 8.65 3.89
C GLU A 273 3.88 10.12 3.43
N GLN A 274 4.76 10.45 2.48
CA GLN A 274 5.03 11.83 2.05
C GLN A 274 3.77 12.59 1.59
N PRO A 275 2.93 12.07 0.68
CA PRO A 275 1.74 12.79 0.21
C PRO A 275 0.76 13.11 1.33
N CYS A 276 0.77 12.34 2.43
CA CYS A 276 -0.10 12.56 3.58
C CYS A 276 0.44 13.64 4.53
N CYS A 277 1.73 13.99 4.45
CA CYS A 277 2.35 15.02 5.27
C CYS A 277 2.33 16.40 4.61
N ASP A 278 2.24 16.43 3.27
CA ASP A 278 2.21 17.66 2.46
C ASP A 278 0.78 18.24 2.27
N LEU A 279 -0.22 17.66 2.94
CA LEU A 279 -1.64 18.05 2.97
C LEU A 279 -1.97 18.93 4.18
#